data_AF-A0A345ISP9-F1
#
_entry.id   AF-A0A345ISP9-F1
#
_cell.length_a   1.000
_cell.length_b   1.000
_cell.length_c   1.000
_cell.angle_alpha   90.00
_cell.angle_beta   90.00
_cell.angle_gamma   90.00
#
_symmetry.space_group_name_H-M   'P 1'
#
loop_
_entity.id
_entity.type
_entity.pdbx_description
1 polymer ?
#
loop_
_entity_poly.entity_id
_entity_poly.type
_entity_poly.pdbx_seq_one_letter_code
_entity_poly.pdbx_strand_id
1 'polypeptide(L)'
;MSGFTKSYPWIDIRVITHNNVINLAAEGIDAAIRFGHGFWQSTENYKLFSAPHTVLCPPNVAKKLTTPEDMKDYRLLRTYRKEEWSSWFKAANLKPWPVTGPIFDSSRHMVDAAKICGDIALAPYKMI
;
A
#
# COMPACT_ATOMS: atom_id res chain seq x y z
N MET A 1 12.14 13.63 8.17
CA MET A 1 12.07 14.28 9.49
C MET A 1 13.39 14.96 9.86
N SER A 2 14.49 14.22 10.06
CA SER A 2 15.78 14.80 10.49
C SER A 2 16.28 15.98 9.63
N GLY A 3 16.21 15.86 8.30
CA GLY A 3 16.62 16.94 7.39
C GLY A 3 15.73 18.19 7.51
N PHE A 4 14.42 18.01 7.66
CA PHE A 4 13.48 19.13 7.78
C PHE A 4 13.65 19.86 9.12
N THR A 5 13.68 19.13 10.23
CA THR A 5 13.85 19.73 11.57
C THR A 5 15.18 20.47 11.70
N LYS A 6 16.24 20.01 11.01
CA LYS A 6 17.52 20.72 10.96
C LYS A 6 17.45 22.03 10.16
N SER A 7 16.72 22.05 9.05
CA SER A 7 16.58 23.25 8.21
C SER A 7 15.57 24.26 8.76
N TYR A 8 14.58 23.80 9.53
CA TYR A 8 13.48 24.60 10.07
C TYR A 8 13.22 24.32 11.55
N PRO A 9 14.18 24.66 12.46
CA PRO A 9 14.09 24.31 13.87
C PRO A 9 12.98 25.02 14.65
N TRP A 10 12.40 26.11 14.11
CA TRP A 10 11.30 26.86 14.72
C TRP A 10 9.92 26.31 14.38
N ILE A 11 9.82 25.31 13.50
CA ILE A 11 8.54 24.68 13.14
C ILE A 11 8.35 23.44 13.99
N ASP A 12 7.30 23.44 14.82
CA ASP A 12 6.84 22.23 15.51
C ASP A 12 5.99 21.38 14.56
N ILE A 13 6.19 20.06 14.57
CA ILE A 13 5.56 19.13 13.62
C ILE A 13 4.74 18.10 14.38
N ARG A 14 3.43 18.13 14.17
CA ARG A 14 2.51 17.08 14.60
C ARG A 14 2.26 16.10 13.46
N VAL A 15 2.56 14.81 13.68
CA VAL A 15 2.32 13.75 12.69
C VAL A 15 1.18 12.85 13.18
N ILE A 16 0.18 12.65 12.33
CA ILE A 16 -0.95 11.74 12.57
C ILE A 16 -1.05 10.78 11.39
N THR A 17 -1.22 9.49 11.66
CA THR A 17 -1.37 8.46 10.63
C THR A 17 -2.85 8.15 10.38
N HIS A 18 -3.22 7.99 9.11
CA HIS A 18 -4.58 7.64 8.68
C HIS A 18 -4.55 6.54 7.62
N ASN A 19 -5.65 5.78 7.51
CA ASN A 19 -5.83 4.71 6.51
C ASN A 19 -6.27 5.23 5.13
N ASN A 20 -5.93 6.49 4.79
CA ASN A 20 -6.26 7.21 3.55
C ASN A 20 -7.68 7.82 3.46
N VAL A 21 -8.52 7.62 4.47
CA VAL A 21 -9.80 8.34 4.65
C VAL A 21 -9.58 9.40 5.71
N ILE A 22 -9.69 10.68 5.37
CA ILE A 22 -9.39 11.79 6.30
C ILE A 22 -10.26 13.00 5.98
N ASN A 23 -10.68 13.73 7.01
CA ASN A 23 -11.32 15.04 6.87
C ASN A 23 -10.41 16.13 7.47
N LEU A 24 -9.68 16.83 6.59
CA LEU A 24 -8.67 17.81 7.00
C LEU A 24 -9.22 18.91 7.92
N ALA A 25 -10.38 19.46 7.56
CA ALA A 25 -10.98 20.57 8.29
C ALA A 25 -11.49 20.13 9.66
N ALA A 26 -12.15 18.97 9.74
CA ALA A 26 -12.69 18.45 11.00
C ALA A 26 -11.58 18.01 11.98
N GLU A 27 -10.43 17.60 11.46
CA GLU A 27 -9.33 17.06 12.25
C GLU A 27 -8.22 18.08 12.56
N GLY A 28 -8.35 19.32 12.07
CA GLY A 28 -7.35 20.37 12.25
C GLY A 28 -6.01 20.03 11.60
N ILE A 29 -6.05 19.46 10.40
CA ILE A 29 -4.87 19.01 9.65
C ILE A 29 -4.55 19.99 8.54
N ASP A 30 -3.36 20.57 8.56
CA ASP A 30 -2.91 21.54 7.55
C ASP A 30 -2.66 20.89 6.19
N ALA A 31 -2.11 19.67 6.18
CA ALA A 31 -1.80 18.92 4.97
C ALA A 31 -1.84 17.41 5.19
N ALA A 32 -2.19 16.65 4.15
CA ALA A 32 -2.17 15.19 4.19
C ALA A 32 -1.40 14.59 3.02
N ILE A 33 -0.54 13.61 3.33
CA ILE A 33 0.11 12.74 2.35
C ILE A 33 -0.79 11.51 2.17
N ARG A 34 -1.32 11.35 0.95
CA ARG A 34 -2.32 10.32 0.64
C ARG A 34 -1.91 9.49 -0.57
N PHE A 35 -2.36 8.24 -0.60
CA PHE A 35 -2.18 7.35 -1.74
C PHE A 35 -3.46 7.29 -2.57
N GLY A 36 -3.40 7.64 -3.85
CA GLY A 36 -4.54 7.56 -4.75
C GLY A 36 -4.30 8.34 -6.04
N HIS A 37 -5.39 8.61 -6.75
CA HIS A 37 -5.34 9.27 -8.05
C HIS A 37 -5.25 10.81 -7.99
N GLY A 38 -5.28 11.41 -6.79
CA GLY A 38 -5.17 12.87 -6.65
C GLY A 38 -6.47 13.65 -6.87
N PHE A 39 -7.61 12.97 -7.01
CA PHE A 39 -8.92 13.60 -7.22
C PHE A 39 -9.66 13.83 -5.89
N TRP A 40 -9.01 14.50 -4.94
CA TRP A 40 -9.64 14.84 -3.66
C TRP A 40 -10.29 16.23 -3.76
N GLN A 41 -11.60 16.29 -3.52
CA GLN A 41 -12.35 17.54 -3.57
C GLN A 41 -11.89 18.51 -2.49
N SER A 42 -12.09 19.80 -2.73
CA SER A 42 -11.82 20.88 -1.75
C SER A 42 -10.38 20.92 -1.23
N THR A 43 -9.42 20.43 -2.02
CA THR A 43 -8.00 20.40 -1.69
C THR A 43 -7.15 20.69 -2.93
N GLU A 44 -6.00 21.31 -2.73
CA GLU A 44 -4.97 21.40 -3.76
C GLU A 44 -4.10 20.14 -3.73
N ASN A 45 -4.08 19.40 -4.84
CA ASN A 45 -3.49 18.07 -4.90
C ASN A 45 -2.20 18.08 -5.71
N TYR A 46 -1.08 17.86 -5.03
CA TYR A 46 0.25 17.76 -5.65
C TYR A 46 0.73 16.32 -5.68
N LYS A 47 1.08 15.83 -6.88
CA LYS A 47 1.68 14.51 -7.04
C LYS A 47 3.12 14.53 -6.50
N LEU A 48 3.38 13.75 -5.45
CA LEU A 48 4.72 13.60 -4.89
C LEU A 48 5.57 12.62 -5.70
N PHE A 49 5.12 11.37 -5.83
CA PHE A 49 5.81 10.35 -6.60
C PHE A 49 4.86 9.17 -6.92
N SER A 50 5.26 8.34 -7.88
CA SER A 50 4.56 7.09 -8.19
C SER A 50 4.97 5.97 -7.22
N ALA A 51 3.99 5.21 -6.74
CA ALA A 51 4.19 4.08 -5.83
C ALA A 51 3.67 2.78 -6.47
N PRO A 52 4.42 2.18 -7.41
CA PRO A 52 4.01 0.96 -8.10
C PRO A 52 3.92 -0.22 -7.13
N HIS A 53 2.87 -1.01 -7.28
CA HIS A 53 2.64 -2.21 -6.47
C HIS A 53 3.43 -3.39 -7.01
N THR A 54 3.94 -4.22 -6.12
CA THR A 54 4.55 -5.51 -6.46
C THR A 54 4.07 -6.59 -5.51
N VAL A 55 4.23 -7.84 -5.95
CA VAL A 55 4.03 -9.01 -5.11
C VAL A 55 5.14 -9.10 -4.08
N LEU A 56 4.75 -9.31 -2.83
CA LEU A 56 5.65 -9.49 -1.69
C LEU A 56 5.28 -10.79 -0.98
N CYS A 57 6.29 -11.61 -0.70
CA CYS A 57 6.11 -12.86 0.03
C CYS A 57 7.37 -13.18 0.87
N PRO A 58 7.25 -14.07 1.86
CA PRO A 58 8.38 -14.56 2.63
C PRO A 58 9.43 -15.29 1.76
N PRO A 59 10.73 -15.31 2.14
CA PRO A 59 11.77 -15.97 1.35
C PRO A 59 11.54 -17.46 1.08
N ASN A 60 10.92 -18.18 2.01
CA ASN A 60 10.59 -19.60 1.85
C ASN A 60 9.43 -19.84 0.85
N VAL A 61 8.52 -18.86 0.71
CA VAL A 61 7.48 -18.86 -0.32
C VAL A 61 8.09 -18.50 -1.66
N ALA A 62 8.89 -17.43 -1.71
CA ALA A 62 9.55 -16.97 -2.94
C ALA A 62 10.36 -18.07 -3.64
N LYS A 63 11.06 -18.93 -2.87
CA LYS A 63 11.81 -20.08 -3.42
C LYS A 63 10.96 -21.13 -4.14
N LYS A 64 9.65 -21.15 -3.90
CA LYS A 64 8.68 -22.07 -4.51
C LYS A 64 7.92 -21.45 -5.67
N LEU A 65 8.00 -20.13 -5.83
CA LEU A 65 7.35 -19.41 -6.91
C LEU A 65 8.33 -19.33 -8.09
N THR A 66 8.09 -20.17 -9.10
CA THR A 66 8.84 -20.19 -10.36
C THR A 66 8.11 -19.38 -11.43
N THR A 67 6.77 -19.40 -11.38
CA THR A 67 5.89 -18.63 -12.26
C THR A 67 4.88 -17.81 -11.44
N PRO A 68 4.34 -16.71 -11.99
CA PRO A 68 3.24 -15.98 -11.36
C PRO A 68 2.02 -16.84 -11.01
N GLU A 69 1.75 -17.89 -11.79
CA GLU A 69 0.62 -18.79 -11.60
C GLU A 69 0.75 -19.67 -10.36
N ASP A 70 1.98 -19.94 -9.87
CA ASP A 70 2.22 -20.71 -8.64
C ASP A 70 1.59 -20.03 -7.42
N MET A 71 1.30 -18.74 -7.50
CA MET A 71 0.61 -17.99 -6.45
C MET A 71 -0.84 -18.45 -6.22
N LYS A 72 -1.43 -19.25 -7.13
CA LYS A 72 -2.78 -19.84 -6.95
C LYS A 72 -2.86 -20.76 -5.73
N ASP A 73 -1.73 -21.35 -5.33
CA ASP A 73 -1.64 -22.25 -4.18
C ASP A 73 -1.45 -21.51 -2.85
N TYR A 74 -1.40 -20.17 -2.89
CA TYR A 74 -1.19 -19.33 -1.73
C TYR A 74 -2.37 -18.40 -1.49
N ARG A 75 -2.53 -18.01 -0.22
CA ARG A 75 -3.50 -16.98 0.15
C ARG A 75 -2.98 -15.62 -0.28
N LEU A 76 -3.75 -14.95 -1.14
CA LEU A 76 -3.48 -13.60 -1.60
C LEU A 76 -4.17 -12.59 -0.69
N LEU A 77 -3.39 -11.85 0.09
CA LEU A 77 -3.86 -10.78 0.96
C LEU A 77 -4.16 -9.53 0.15
N ARG A 78 -5.16 -8.75 0.57
CA ARG A 78 -5.64 -7.57 -0.18
C ARG A 78 -5.95 -6.41 0.74
N THR A 79 -5.85 -5.19 0.21
CA THR A 79 -6.42 -4.02 0.88
C THR A 79 -7.91 -3.88 0.55
N TYR A 80 -8.57 -2.87 1.12
CA TYR A 80 -9.94 -2.51 0.73
C TYR A 80 -10.07 -2.02 -0.73
N ARG A 81 -8.95 -1.72 -1.41
CA ARG A 81 -8.96 -1.31 -2.82
C ARG A 81 -9.11 -2.53 -3.73
N LYS A 82 -10.32 -2.71 -4.26
CA LYS A 82 -10.71 -3.90 -5.05
C LYS A 82 -9.86 -4.10 -6.32
N GLU A 83 -9.35 -3.03 -6.90
CA GLU A 83 -8.69 -3.06 -8.21
C GLU A 83 -7.19 -3.39 -8.17
N GLU A 84 -6.58 -3.55 -6.98
CA GLU A 84 -5.13 -3.77 -6.89
C GLU A 84 -4.73 -5.09 -7.58
N TRP A 85 -5.37 -6.19 -7.22
CA TRP A 85 -5.07 -7.51 -7.81
C TRP A 85 -5.51 -7.64 -9.27
N SER A 86 -6.67 -7.08 -9.65
CA SER A 86 -7.12 -7.08 -11.05
C SER A 86 -6.13 -6.33 -11.95
N SER A 87 -5.63 -5.18 -11.48
CA SER A 87 -4.61 -4.40 -12.18
C SER A 87 -3.29 -5.15 -12.28
N TRP A 88 -2.90 -5.84 -11.21
CA TRP A 88 -1.67 -6.63 -11.20
C TRP A 88 -1.75 -7.82 -12.17
N PHE A 89 -2.85 -8.58 -12.17
CA PHE A 89 -3.06 -9.69 -13.13
C PHE A 89 -3.00 -9.20 -14.57
N LYS A 90 -3.64 -8.06 -14.86
CA LYS A 90 -3.58 -7.44 -16.19
C LYS A 90 -2.15 -7.05 -16.57
N ALA A 91 -1.39 -6.46 -15.65
CA ALA A 91 0.01 -6.09 -15.88
C ALA A 91 0.92 -7.31 -16.08
N ALA A 92 0.63 -8.43 -15.40
CA ALA A 92 1.34 -9.70 -15.54
C ALA A 92 0.87 -10.53 -16.76
N ASN A 93 -0.10 -10.04 -17.54
CA ASN A 93 -0.73 -10.76 -18.66
C ASN A 93 -1.32 -12.12 -18.26
N LEU A 94 -1.91 -12.19 -17.06
CA LEU A 94 -2.51 -13.39 -16.51
C LEU A 94 -4.04 -13.35 -16.60
N LYS A 95 -4.64 -14.52 -16.81
CA LYS A 95 -6.08 -14.69 -16.55
C LYS A 95 -6.31 -14.58 -15.03
N PRO A 96 -7.15 -13.66 -14.55
CA PRO A 96 -7.37 -13.48 -13.11
C PRO A 96 -8.04 -14.73 -12.52
N TRP A 97 -7.69 -15.02 -11.27
CA TRP A 97 -8.38 -15.99 -10.42
C TRP A 97 -8.95 -15.32 -9.17
N PRO A 98 -9.93 -15.96 -8.48
CA PRO A 98 -10.51 -15.39 -7.28
C PRO A 98 -9.47 -15.14 -6.19
N VAL A 99 -9.40 -13.90 -5.71
CA VAL A 99 -8.58 -13.50 -4.57
C VAL A 99 -9.49 -13.40 -3.34
N THR A 100 -9.43 -14.39 -2.46
CA THR A 100 -10.36 -14.54 -1.31
C THR A 100 -9.72 -14.30 0.05
N GLY A 101 -8.44 -13.92 0.10
CA GLY A 101 -7.75 -13.64 1.35
C GLY A 101 -8.37 -12.47 2.16
N PRO A 102 -7.96 -12.33 3.43
CA PRO A 102 -8.47 -11.28 4.30
C PRO A 102 -8.14 -9.88 3.75
N ILE A 103 -9.00 -8.94 4.12
CA ILE A 103 -8.89 -7.53 3.73
C ILE A 103 -8.24 -6.75 4.87
N PHE A 104 -7.23 -5.94 4.53
CA PHE A 104 -6.55 -5.05 5.46
C PHE A 104 -6.86 -3.59 5.15
N ASP A 105 -6.95 -2.77 6.19
CA ASP A 105 -7.06 -1.31 6.12
C ASP A 105 -5.69 -0.62 5.92
N SER A 106 -4.60 -1.32 6.24
CA SER A 106 -3.23 -0.87 6.13
C SER A 106 -2.37 -1.87 5.36
N SER A 107 -1.66 -1.40 4.34
CA SER A 107 -0.69 -2.21 3.60
C SER A 107 0.47 -2.69 4.48
N ARG A 108 0.82 -1.93 5.52
CA ARG A 108 1.85 -2.32 6.49
C ARG A 108 1.44 -3.57 7.25
N HIS A 109 0.24 -3.57 7.83
CA HIS A 109 -0.29 -4.73 8.55
C HIS A 109 -0.47 -5.94 7.64
N MET A 110 -0.90 -5.71 6.39
CA MET A 110 -1.00 -6.77 5.38
C MET A 110 0.35 -7.44 5.11
N VAL A 111 1.41 -6.65 4.95
CA VAL A 111 2.76 -7.18 4.70
C VAL A 111 3.32 -7.90 5.92
N ASP A 112 3.08 -7.37 7.12
CA ASP A 112 3.51 -8.03 8.36
C ASP A 112 2.75 -9.37 8.56
N ALA A 113 1.46 -9.43 8.22
CA ALA A 113 0.70 -10.69 8.21
C ALA A 113 1.25 -11.68 7.16
N ALA A 114 1.58 -11.22 5.95
CA ALA A 114 2.20 -12.08 4.93
C ALA A 114 3.50 -12.71 5.40
N LYS A 115 4.35 -11.92 6.08
CA LYS A 115 5.61 -12.38 6.69
C LYS A 115 5.39 -13.50 7.70
N ILE A 116 4.40 -13.34 8.58
CA ILE A 116 4.12 -14.28 9.67
C ILE A 116 3.45 -15.56 9.15
N CYS A 117 2.48 -15.43 8.26
CA CYS A 117 1.63 -16.55 7.86
C CYS A 117 2.14 -17.36 6.66
N GLY A 118 3.17 -16.90 5.94
CA GLY A 118 3.57 -17.55 4.70
C GLY A 118 2.66 -17.20 3.51
N ASP A 119 2.01 -16.04 3.55
CA ASP A 119 1.08 -15.59 2.52
C ASP A 119 1.73 -14.61 1.53
N ILE A 120 0.94 -14.17 0.55
CA ILE A 120 1.38 -13.24 -0.48
C ILE A 120 0.59 -11.94 -0.37
N ALA A 121 1.28 -10.82 -0.30
CA ALA A 121 0.70 -9.48 -0.29
C ALA A 121 1.01 -8.73 -1.59
N LEU A 122 0.16 -7.77 -1.94
CA LEU A 122 0.39 -6.84 -3.04
C LEU A 122 0.48 -5.42 -2.46
N ALA A 123 1.65 -4.79 -2.55
CA ALA A 123 1.86 -3.50 -1.91
C ALA A 123 2.99 -2.68 -2.58
N PRO A 124 3.07 -1.35 -2.34
CA PRO A 124 4.08 -0.51 -2.98
C PRO A 124 5.47 -0.74 -2.39
N TYR A 125 6.39 -1.33 -3.16
CA TYR A 125 7.71 -1.73 -2.66
C TYR A 125 8.58 -0.58 -2.16
N LYS A 126 8.34 0.64 -2.65
CA LYS A 126 9.09 1.84 -2.23
C LYS A 126 8.68 2.35 -0.84
N MET A 127 7.66 1.77 -0.22
CA MET A 127 7.09 2.21 1.05
C MET A 127 7.23 1.15 2.16
N ILE A 128 7.88 0.02 1.88
CA ILE A 128 7.93 -1.16 2.75
C ILE A 128 9.35 -1.45 3.19
#